data_AF-A0A9W8WG78-F1
#
_entry.id   AF-A0A9W8WG78-F1
#
_cell.length_a   1.000
_cell.length_b   1.000
_cell.length_c   1.000
_cell.angle_alpha   90.00
_cell.angle_beta   90.00
_cell.angle_gamma   90.00
#
_symmetry.space_group_name_H-M   'P 1'
#
loop_
_entity.id
_entity.type
_entity.pdbx_description
1 polymer ?
#
loop_
_entity_poly.entity_id
_entity_poly.type
_entity_poly.pdbx_seq_one_letter_code
_entity_poly.pdbx_strand_id
1 'polypeptide(L)'
;MDLRDPEYSAKVRQSLAASFCHKTAIRSNRGDGIYRTVHENYPVAVEPDSCLINMSWEWVIYDRIYYAVTQYMNCVTVINPEWIMDLQYYQDHNFARKFDGVTLRNPDVKASLDRARAERGSQSALRHPSFEERRTLRHSYLKNNDMLYGIHLLIGNALSGTPFLNSDRLYGILTL
;
A
#
# COMPACT_ATOMS: atom_id res chain seq x y z
N MET A 1 27.03 8.78 -5.03
CA MET A 1 26.72 7.77 -3.99
C MET A 1 27.89 7.83 -3.01
N ASP A 2 27.67 8.24 -1.75
CA ASP A 2 28.74 8.25 -0.72
C ASP A 2 28.84 6.85 -0.10
N LEU A 3 30.05 6.30 0.01
CA LEU A 3 30.31 4.97 0.56
C LEU A 3 30.10 4.91 2.09
N ARG A 4 30.08 6.06 2.77
CA ARG A 4 29.89 6.16 4.23
C ARG A 4 28.43 6.27 4.65
N ASP A 5 27.52 6.36 3.69
CA ASP A 5 26.09 6.37 3.95
C ASP A 5 25.67 5.00 4.52
N PRO A 6 25.04 4.93 5.71
CA PRO A 6 24.56 3.67 6.25
C PRO A 6 23.57 2.96 5.31
N GLU A 7 22.85 3.72 4.47
CA GLU A 7 21.89 3.21 3.50
C GLU A 7 22.53 2.85 2.14
N TYR A 8 23.85 2.94 2.01
CA TYR A 8 24.56 2.66 0.76
C TYR A 8 24.22 1.26 0.22
N SER A 9 24.33 0.23 1.06
CA SER A 9 24.02 -1.16 0.69
C SER A 9 22.56 -1.32 0.28
N ALA A 10 21.62 -0.68 1.00
CA ALA A 10 20.20 -0.75 0.67
C ALA A 10 19.91 -0.13 -0.70
N LYS A 11 20.47 1.05 -1.00
CA LYS A 11 20.31 1.73 -2.29
C LYS A 11 20.87 0.90 -3.46
N VAL A 12 22.01 0.24 -3.28
CA VAL A 12 22.56 -0.68 -4.28
C VAL A 12 21.61 -1.85 -4.52
N ARG A 13 21.16 -2.53 -3.45
CA ARG A 13 20.21 -3.66 -3.58
C ARG A 13 18.87 -3.25 -4.18
N GLN A 14 18.38 -2.05 -3.88
CA GLN A 14 17.17 -1.49 -4.48
C GLN A 14 17.33 -1.28 -5.99
N SER A 15 18.48 -0.76 -6.45
CA SER A 15 18.77 -0.62 -7.89
C SER A 15 18.87 -1.96 -8.61
N LEU A 16 19.43 -2.99 -7.94
CA LEU A 16 19.47 -4.35 -8.45
C LEU A 16 18.06 -4.96 -8.52
N ALA A 17 17.24 -4.77 -7.48
CA ALA A 17 15.87 -5.26 -7.44
C ALA A 17 15.01 -4.72 -8.59
N ALA A 18 15.15 -3.42 -8.91
CA ALA A 18 14.46 -2.81 -10.05
C ALA A 18 14.93 -3.39 -11.40
N SER A 19 16.23 -3.66 -11.53
CA SER A 19 16.84 -4.14 -12.78
C SER A 19 16.58 -5.64 -13.03
N PHE A 20 16.59 -6.45 -11.97
CA PHE A 20 16.42 -7.90 -11.99
C PHE A 20 15.06 -8.34 -11.46
N CYS A 21 14.02 -7.50 -11.57
CA CYS A 21 12.67 -7.81 -11.07
C CYS A 21 12.11 -9.13 -11.64
N HIS A 22 12.39 -9.44 -12.91
CA HIS A 22 12.00 -10.70 -13.54
C HIS A 22 12.69 -11.95 -12.96
N LYS A 23 13.79 -11.78 -12.24
CA LYS A 23 14.58 -12.86 -11.63
C LYS A 23 14.44 -12.84 -10.11
N THR A 24 13.20 -13.00 -9.65
CA THR A 24 12.85 -13.00 -8.22
C THR A 24 12.34 -14.34 -7.74
N ALA A 25 12.64 -14.65 -6.48
CA ALA A 25 12.13 -15.82 -5.79
C ALA A 25 11.71 -15.45 -4.35
N ILE A 26 10.67 -16.14 -3.87
CA ILE A 26 10.16 -16.02 -2.51
C ILE A 26 10.37 -17.34 -1.77
N ARG A 27 10.72 -17.27 -0.49
CA ARG A 27 10.82 -18.45 0.37
C ARG A 27 9.43 -19.06 0.58
N SER A 28 9.31 -20.37 0.42
CA SER A 28 8.03 -21.05 0.65
C SER A 28 7.71 -21.12 2.15
N ASN A 29 6.43 -20.93 2.49
CA ASN A 29 5.93 -21.05 3.87
C ASN A 29 5.82 -22.50 4.37
N ARG A 30 6.19 -23.48 3.54
CA ARG A 30 6.06 -24.92 3.85
C ARG A 30 7.08 -25.46 4.85
N GLY A 31 8.02 -24.62 5.31
CA GLY A 31 9.05 -25.00 6.27
C GLY A 31 10.18 -25.86 5.70
N ASP A 32 10.17 -26.13 4.39
CA ASP A 32 11.20 -26.88 3.67
C ASP A 32 12.48 -26.05 3.40
N GLY A 33 12.43 -24.73 3.63
CA GLY A 33 13.53 -23.82 3.33
C GLY A 33 13.76 -23.59 1.84
N ILE A 34 12.86 -24.08 0.98
CA ILE A 34 12.98 -23.99 -0.47
C ILE A 34 12.36 -22.67 -0.95
N TYR A 35 13.01 -22.05 -1.93
CA TYR A 35 12.48 -20.86 -2.59
C TYR A 35 11.66 -21.26 -3.81
N ARG A 36 10.73 -20.40 -4.21
CA ARG A 36 9.94 -20.58 -5.42
C ARG A 36 10.04 -19.33 -6.27
N THR A 37 10.30 -19.50 -7.56
CA THR A 37 10.29 -18.35 -8.48
C THR A 37 8.92 -17.69 -8.46
N VAL A 38 8.89 -16.35 -8.53
CA VAL A 38 7.67 -15.59 -8.28
C VAL A 38 6.57 -15.92 -9.30
N HIS A 39 6.89 -15.91 -10.59
CA HIS A 39 5.89 -16.09 -11.67
C HIS A 39 5.71 -17.56 -12.05
N GLU A 40 6.78 -18.33 -12.14
CA GLU A 40 6.74 -19.72 -12.59
C GLU A 40 6.59 -20.73 -11.45
N ASN A 41 6.62 -20.29 -10.19
CA ASN A 41 6.47 -21.15 -9.01
C ASN A 41 7.40 -22.38 -9.03
N TYR A 42 8.57 -22.27 -9.66
CA TYR A 42 9.53 -23.36 -9.76
C TYR A 42 10.31 -23.48 -8.44
N PRO A 43 10.41 -24.70 -7.87
CA PRO A 43 11.18 -24.91 -6.65
C PRO A 43 12.67 -24.77 -6.97
N VAL A 44 13.33 -23.86 -6.27
CA VAL A 44 14.74 -23.54 -6.44
C VAL A 44 15.41 -23.43 -5.07
N ALA A 45 16.60 -24.01 -4.96
CA ALA A 45 17.44 -23.89 -3.77
C ALA A 45 18.49 -22.79 -3.97
N VAL A 46 19.01 -22.25 -2.87
CA VAL A 46 20.21 -21.40 -2.93
C VAL A 46 21.43 -22.30 -3.17
N GLU A 47 22.35 -21.89 -4.04
CA GLU A 47 23.59 -22.62 -4.30
C GLU A 47 24.40 -22.87 -3.00
N PRO A 48 24.99 -24.07 -2.81
CA PRO A 48 25.71 -24.43 -1.59
C PRO A 48 26.84 -23.48 -1.21
N ASP A 49 27.51 -22.90 -2.20
CA ASP A 49 28.65 -22.01 -2.02
C ASP A 49 28.23 -20.55 -1.74
N SER A 50 26.93 -20.25 -1.78
CA SER A 50 26.41 -18.92 -1.50
C SER A 50 26.46 -18.58 -0.01
N CYS A 51 26.83 -17.35 0.32
CA CYS A 51 26.77 -16.85 1.70
C CYS A 51 25.35 -16.79 2.30
N LEU A 52 24.31 -16.92 1.47
CA LEU A 52 22.91 -16.89 1.89
C LEU A 52 22.35 -18.29 2.23
N ILE A 53 23.17 -19.35 2.15
CA ILE A 53 22.74 -20.68 2.55
C ILE A 53 22.30 -20.68 4.03
N ASN A 54 21.22 -21.42 4.33
CA ASN A 54 20.59 -21.50 5.65
C ASN A 54 20.06 -20.18 6.22
N MET A 55 20.07 -19.08 5.46
CA MET A 55 19.42 -17.83 5.88
C MET A 55 17.93 -17.82 5.50
N SER A 56 17.10 -17.33 6.41
CA SER A 56 15.64 -17.33 6.28
C SER A 56 15.08 -16.01 5.75
N TRP A 57 15.66 -15.47 4.69
CA TRP A 57 15.14 -14.26 4.05
C TRP A 57 13.88 -14.57 3.23
N GLU A 58 12.91 -13.66 3.24
CA GLU A 58 11.64 -13.89 2.55
C GLU A 58 11.79 -13.73 1.02
N TRP A 59 12.48 -12.68 0.59
CA TRP A 59 12.62 -12.31 -0.83
C TRP A 59 14.07 -12.22 -1.27
N VAL A 60 14.34 -12.76 -2.45
CA VAL A 60 15.65 -12.71 -3.09
C VAL A 60 15.53 -12.47 -4.59
N ILE A 61 16.55 -11.83 -5.15
CA ILE A 61 16.86 -11.84 -6.59
C ILE A 61 18.00 -12.81 -6.86
N TYR A 62 18.10 -13.29 -8.10
CA TYR A 62 19.18 -14.16 -8.55
C TYR A 62 19.66 -13.74 -9.95
N ASP A 63 20.89 -14.09 -10.32
CA ASP A 63 21.38 -13.87 -11.69
C ASP A 63 20.93 -14.99 -12.61
N ARG A 64 21.20 -16.25 -12.23
CA ARG A 64 20.90 -17.41 -13.07
C ARG A 64 20.44 -18.58 -12.23
N ILE A 65 19.63 -19.43 -12.84
CA ILE A 65 19.30 -20.75 -12.33
C ILE A 65 20.03 -21.77 -13.19
N TYR A 66 20.71 -22.72 -12.57
CA TYR A 66 21.30 -23.87 -13.26
C TYR A 66 20.71 -25.17 -12.73
N TYR A 67 20.68 -26.17 -13.60
CA TYR A 67 20.14 -27.49 -13.29
C TYR A 67 21.28 -28.48 -13.08
N ALA A 68 21.26 -29.18 -11.94
CA ALA A 68 22.12 -30.33 -11.67
C ALA A 68 21.24 -31.53 -11.27
N VAL A 69 21.14 -31.81 -9.96
CA VAL A 69 20.17 -32.76 -9.38
C VAL A 69 18.92 -32.02 -8.88
N THR A 70 19.11 -30.77 -8.49
CA THR A 70 18.06 -29.82 -8.10
C THR A 70 18.39 -28.50 -8.78
N GLN A 71 17.40 -27.63 -8.93
CA GLN A 71 17.60 -26.28 -9.47
C GLN A 71 18.23 -25.40 -8.40
N TYR A 72 19.36 -24.77 -8.73
CA TYR A 72 20.07 -23.86 -7.83
C TYR A 72 20.10 -22.45 -8.40
N MET A 73 19.86 -21.46 -7.53
CA MET A 73 20.05 -20.04 -7.83
C MET A 73 21.49 -19.63 -7.53
N ASN A 74 22.17 -19.05 -8.51
CA ASN A 74 23.51 -18.48 -8.40
C ASN A 74 23.43 -16.94 -8.26
N CYS A 75 24.41 -16.35 -7.55
CA CYS A 75 24.48 -14.90 -7.26
C CYS A 75 23.18 -14.35 -6.66
N VAL A 76 22.80 -14.88 -5.49
CA VAL A 76 21.56 -14.52 -4.81
C VAL A 76 21.77 -13.24 -3.97
N THR A 77 20.83 -12.30 -4.04
CA THR A 77 20.84 -11.06 -3.23
C THR A 77 19.50 -10.86 -2.55
N VAL A 78 19.51 -10.53 -1.26
CA VAL A 78 18.30 -10.27 -0.47
C VAL A 78 17.68 -8.94 -0.85
N ILE A 79 16.36 -8.91 -1.04
CA ILE A 79 15.61 -7.68 -1.33
C ILE A 79 14.40 -7.54 -0.41
N ASN A 80 13.87 -6.32 -0.27
CA ASN A 80 12.60 -6.09 0.43
C ASN A 80 11.44 -6.03 -0.59
N PRO A 81 10.26 -6.56 -0.23
CA PRO A 81 9.08 -6.50 -1.11
C PRO A 81 8.63 -5.06 -1.40
N GLU A 82 8.85 -4.15 -0.47
CA GLU A 82 8.50 -2.72 -0.60
C GLU A 82 9.17 -2.04 -1.80
N TRP A 83 10.32 -2.54 -2.27
CA TRP A 83 11.07 -1.96 -3.39
C TRP A 83 10.50 -2.32 -4.76
N ILE A 84 9.69 -3.38 -4.83
CA ILE A 84 9.23 -3.98 -6.09
C ILE A 84 7.71 -4.05 -6.21
N MET A 85 6.97 -3.96 -5.09
CA MET A 85 5.51 -4.16 -5.03
C MET A 85 4.68 -3.23 -5.94
N ASP A 86 5.24 -2.07 -6.31
CA ASP A 86 4.60 -1.08 -7.17
C ASP A 86 4.84 -1.34 -8.66
N LEU A 87 5.82 -2.17 -9.03
CA LEU A 87 6.13 -2.41 -10.44
C LEU A 87 4.97 -3.16 -11.10
N GLN A 88 4.71 -2.85 -12.37
CA GLN A 88 3.63 -3.47 -13.14
C GLN A 88 3.74 -5.01 -13.13
N TYR A 89 4.96 -5.53 -13.10
CA TYR A 89 5.24 -6.97 -13.06
C TYR A 89 4.62 -7.68 -11.83
N TYR A 90 4.49 -7.00 -10.68
CA TYR A 90 3.97 -7.58 -9.44
C TYR A 90 2.50 -7.23 -9.15
N GLN A 91 1.75 -6.87 -10.19
CA GLN A 91 0.32 -6.64 -10.07
C GLN A 91 -0.46 -7.96 -10.14
N ASP A 92 -1.54 -8.07 -9.37
CA ASP A 92 -2.27 -9.33 -9.16
C ASP A 92 -2.80 -9.99 -10.45
N HIS A 93 -3.10 -9.19 -11.47
CA HIS A 93 -3.57 -9.68 -12.77
C HIS A 93 -2.46 -10.34 -13.60
N ASN A 94 -1.18 -10.09 -13.28
CA ASN A 94 -0.02 -10.65 -13.99
C ASN A 94 0.49 -11.95 -13.35
N PHE A 95 -0.08 -12.39 -12.22
CA PHE A 95 0.30 -13.65 -11.59
C PHE A 95 -0.41 -14.85 -12.22
N ALA A 96 0.35 -15.93 -12.40
CA ALA A 96 -0.17 -17.18 -12.93
C ALA A 96 -1.23 -17.78 -12.00
N ARG A 97 -2.28 -18.33 -12.60
CA ARG A 97 -3.38 -19.01 -11.89
C ARG A 97 -3.31 -20.52 -12.13
N LYS A 98 -3.95 -21.28 -11.24
CA LYS A 98 -4.19 -22.71 -11.45
C LYS A 98 -5.24 -22.91 -12.53
N PHE A 99 -5.50 -24.18 -12.88
CA PHE A 99 -6.51 -24.56 -13.87
C PHE A 99 -7.92 -24.04 -13.53
N ASP A 100 -8.21 -23.81 -12.25
CA ASP A 100 -9.47 -23.23 -11.80
C ASP A 100 -9.68 -21.75 -12.20
N GLY A 101 -8.63 -21.08 -12.69
CA GLY A 101 -8.68 -19.67 -13.09
C GLY A 101 -8.88 -18.69 -11.91
N VAL A 102 -8.97 -19.17 -10.68
CA VAL A 102 -9.25 -18.36 -9.48
C VAL A 102 -8.04 -18.36 -8.57
N THR A 103 -7.49 -19.54 -8.25
CA THR A 103 -6.42 -19.69 -7.29
C THR A 103 -5.09 -19.30 -7.92
N LEU A 104 -4.32 -18.44 -7.24
CA LEU A 104 -2.96 -18.13 -7.66
C LEU A 104 -2.06 -19.36 -7.55
N ARG A 105 -1.19 -19.53 -8.54
CA ARG A 105 -0.20 -20.62 -8.54
C ARG A 105 0.77 -20.47 -7.38
N ASN A 106 1.14 -19.24 -7.05
CA ASN A 106 2.00 -18.89 -5.92
C ASN A 106 1.28 -17.89 -4.99
N PRO A 107 0.48 -18.36 -4.00
CA PRO A 107 -0.27 -17.48 -3.11
C PRO A 107 0.62 -16.74 -2.10
N ASP A 108 1.80 -17.30 -1.78
CA ASP A 108 2.75 -16.72 -0.83
C ASP A 108 3.24 -15.34 -1.30
N VAL A 109 3.48 -15.20 -2.62
CA VAL A 109 3.85 -13.92 -3.27
C VAL A 109 2.82 -12.85 -2.98
N LYS A 110 1.54 -13.13 -3.26
CA LYS A 110 0.46 -12.16 -3.11
C LYS A 110 0.30 -11.76 -1.65
N ALA A 111 0.27 -12.74 -0.74
CA ALA A 111 0.15 -12.50 0.70
C ALA A 111 1.29 -11.60 1.23
N SER A 112 2.52 -11.81 0.76
CA SER A 112 3.67 -11.01 1.14
C SER A 112 3.61 -9.57 0.61
N LEU A 113 3.26 -9.40 -0.67
CA LEU A 113 3.11 -8.09 -1.28
C LEU A 113 1.96 -7.28 -0.67
N ASP A 114 0.83 -7.91 -0.38
CA ASP A 114 -0.30 -7.27 0.28
C ASP A 114 0.06 -6.77 1.67
N ARG A 115 0.84 -7.55 2.43
CA ARG A 115 1.39 -7.14 3.72
C ARG A 115 2.28 -5.90 3.59
N ALA A 116 3.21 -5.90 2.63
CA ALA A 116 4.10 -4.77 2.38
C ALA A 116 3.32 -3.50 1.96
N ARG A 117 2.27 -3.64 1.13
CA ARG A 117 1.38 -2.53 0.74
C ARG A 117 0.63 -1.96 1.94
N ALA A 118 0.12 -2.81 2.83
CA ALA A 118 -0.58 -2.40 4.05
C ALA A 118 0.35 -1.68 5.04
N GLU A 119 1.57 -2.18 5.20
CA GLU A 119 2.60 -1.57 6.07
C GLU A 119 2.99 -0.18 5.59
N ARG A 120 3.22 0.00 4.28
CA ARG A 120 3.49 1.33 3.70
C ARG A 120 2.32 2.29 3.89
N GLY A 121 1.08 1.82 3.70
CA GLY A 121 -0.12 2.61 3.96
C GLY A 121 -0.16 3.12 5.41
N SER A 122 0.14 2.24 6.36
CA SER A 122 0.19 2.57 7.78
C SER A 122 1.30 3.57 8.12
N GLN A 123 2.50 3.40 7.55
CA GLN A 123 3.62 4.34 7.72
C GLN A 123 3.29 5.73 7.17
N SER A 124 2.60 5.80 6.02
CA SER A 124 2.16 7.06 5.44
C SER A 124 1.10 7.77 6.29
N ALA A 125 0.23 7.02 6.98
CA ALA A 125 -0.79 7.56 7.87
C ALA A 125 -0.22 8.05 9.21
N LEU A 126 0.85 7.41 9.71
CA LEU A 126 1.56 7.83 10.91
C LEU A 126 2.49 9.03 10.68
N ARG A 127 2.83 9.33 9.41
CA ARG A 127 3.60 10.51 9.06
C ARG A 127 2.79 11.75 9.43
N HIS A 128 3.29 12.51 10.42
CA HIS A 128 2.72 13.81 10.73
C HIS A 128 2.72 14.69 9.47
N PRO A 129 1.58 15.29 9.09
CA PRO A 129 1.51 16.15 7.92
C PRO A 129 2.48 17.31 8.11
N SER A 130 3.19 17.65 7.03
CA SER A 130 4.08 18.80 6.99
C SER A 130 3.33 20.08 7.31
N PHE A 131 4.04 21.13 7.72
CA PHE A 131 3.44 22.42 8.04
C PHE A 131 2.57 22.96 6.88
N GLU A 132 3.00 22.75 5.63
CA GLU A 132 2.25 23.15 4.44
C GLU A 132 1.00 22.27 4.20
N GLU A 133 1.09 20.95 4.36
CA GLU A 133 -0.09 20.08 4.32
C GLU A 133 -1.09 20.42 5.44
N ARG A 134 -0.62 20.83 6.63
CA ARG A 134 -1.50 21.32 7.71
C ARG A 134 -2.16 22.66 7.36
N ARG A 135 -1.45 23.57 6.68
CA ARG A 135 -2.00 24.84 6.20
C ARG A 135 -3.10 24.63 5.17
N THR A 136 -2.87 23.75 4.19
CA THR A 136 -3.86 23.45 3.15
C THR A 136 -5.09 22.73 3.71
N LEU A 137 -4.90 21.77 4.62
CA LEU A 137 -6.01 21.10 5.32
C LEU A 137 -6.85 22.08 6.15
N ARG A 138 -6.23 23.00 6.90
CA ARG A 138 -6.96 24.06 7.61
C ARG A 138 -7.74 24.96 6.64
N HIS A 139 -7.13 25.37 5.53
CA HIS A 139 -7.77 26.26 4.57
C HIS A 139 -8.93 25.58 3.83
N SER A 140 -8.81 24.28 3.54
CA SER A 140 -9.90 23.46 3.00
C SER A 140 -11.04 23.27 3.99
N TYR A 141 -10.74 23.05 5.28
CA TYR A 141 -11.75 22.88 6.33
C TYR A 141 -12.55 24.17 6.58
N LEU A 142 -11.90 25.33 6.46
CA LEU A 142 -12.57 26.63 6.55
C LEU A 142 -13.47 26.90 5.33
N LYS A 143 -12.99 26.65 4.11
CA LYS A 143 -13.84 26.76 2.89
C LYS A 143 -15.07 25.86 2.92
N ASN A 144 -14.97 24.66 3.50
CA ASN A 144 -16.10 23.75 3.63
C ASN A 144 -17.09 24.15 4.74
N ASN A 145 -16.63 24.84 5.79
CA ASN A 145 -17.52 25.40 6.81
C ASN A 145 -18.18 26.72 6.38
N ASP A 146 -17.53 27.51 5.53
CA ASP A 146 -18.15 28.70 4.92
C ASP A 146 -19.36 28.32 4.02
N MET A 147 -19.36 27.12 3.41
CA MET A 147 -20.51 26.58 2.68
C MET A 147 -21.70 26.24 3.58
N LEU A 148 -21.48 25.88 4.84
CA LEU A 148 -22.56 25.59 5.81
C LEU A 148 -23.16 26.88 6.40
N TYR A 149 -22.36 27.93 6.60
CA TYR A 149 -22.88 29.24 7.00
C TYR A 149 -23.64 29.96 5.87
N GLY A 150 -23.32 29.68 4.60
CA GLY A 150 -24.08 30.19 3.45
C GLY A 150 -25.48 29.59 3.30
N ILE A 151 -25.67 28.31 3.67
CA ILE A 151 -26.99 27.64 3.58
C ILE A 151 -27.93 28.13 4.69
N HIS A 152 -27.41 28.48 5.87
CA HIS A 152 -28.22 29.05 6.95
C HIS A 152 -28.72 30.50 6.67
N LEU A 153 -28.11 31.20 5.70
CA LEU A 153 -28.52 32.55 5.31
C LEU A 153 -29.54 32.58 4.16
N LEU A 154 -29.66 31.50 3.39
CA LEU A 154 -30.63 31.40 2.28
C LEU A 154 -32.02 30.90 2.70
N ILE A 155 -32.15 30.31 3.89
CA ILE A 155 -33.44 29.85 4.44
C ILE A 155 -34.15 30.97 5.25
N GLY A 156 -33.46 32.07 5.59
CA GLY A 156 -33.98 33.15 6.44
C GLY A 156 -34.74 34.30 5.76
N ASN A 157 -34.79 34.35 4.42
CA ASN A 157 -35.30 35.53 3.69
C ASN A 157 -36.57 35.29 2.84
N ALA A 158 -37.32 34.21 3.09
CA ALA A 158 -38.54 33.89 2.34
C ALA A 158 -39.87 34.07 3.10
N LEU A 159 -39.87 34.69 4.29
CA LEU A 159 -41.09 34.92 5.08
C LEU A 159 -41.16 36.35 5.66
N SER A 160 -41.20 37.37 4.82
CA SER A 160 -41.71 38.68 5.24
C SER A 160 -42.42 39.40 4.09
N GLY A 161 -43.73 39.23 4.01
CA GLY A 161 -44.56 39.95 3.05
C GLY A 161 -46.04 39.67 3.23
N THR A 162 -46.70 40.37 4.16
CA THR A 162 -48.05 40.97 4.01
C THR A 162 -48.51 41.61 5.34
N PRO A 163 -49.41 42.62 5.28
CA PRO A 163 -49.40 43.75 6.20
C PRO A 163 -50.39 43.64 7.37
N PHE A 164 -50.05 44.37 8.43
CA PHE A 164 -50.91 44.72 9.56
C PHE A 164 -52.22 45.38 9.09
N LEU A 165 -53.35 44.87 9.58
CA LEU A 165 -54.59 45.62 9.72
C LEU A 165 -55.27 45.25 11.05
N ASN A 166 -55.78 46.30 11.68
CA ASN A 166 -56.16 46.46 13.08
C ASN A 166 -57.66 46.15 13.30
N SER A 167 -58.05 45.59 14.45
CA SER A 167 -59.18 46.07 15.30
C SER A 167 -59.67 45.03 16.33
N ASP A 168 -59.63 45.42 17.61
CA ASP A 168 -60.57 45.20 18.70
C ASP A 168 -61.74 44.17 18.55
N ARG A 169 -61.78 43.17 19.44
CA ARG A 169 -62.77 43.02 20.55
C ARG A 169 -62.89 41.57 21.08
N LEU A 170 -62.64 41.48 22.39
CA LEU A 170 -63.41 40.82 23.45
C LEU A 170 -63.36 39.29 23.70
N TYR A 171 -63.39 39.04 25.01
CA TYR A 171 -63.64 37.83 25.81
C TYR A 171 -62.39 36.96 26.07
N GLY A 172 -61.84 36.83 27.28
CA GLY A 172 -62.32 37.17 28.61
C GLY A 172 -62.24 35.94 29.52
N ILE A 173 -61.38 36.00 30.55
CA ILE A 173 -61.51 35.36 31.88
C ILE A 173 -61.38 33.80 31.88
N LEU A 174 -60.55 33.10 32.67
CA LEU A 174 -60.44 33.09 34.13
C LEU A 174 -59.11 32.40 34.58
N THR A 175 -58.58 32.91 35.68
CA THR A 175 -57.42 32.44 36.46
C THR A 175 -57.73 31.15 37.23
N LEU A 176 -56.87 30.13 37.13
CA LEU A 176 -56.21 29.34 38.19
C LEU A 176 -55.57 28.07 37.61
#